data_AF-A0A7W7HXD0-F1
#
_entry.id   AF-A0A7W7HXD0-F1
#
_cell.length_a   1.000
_cell.length_b   1.000
_cell.length_c   1.000
_cell.angle_alpha   90.00
_cell.angle_beta   90.00
_cell.angle_gamma   90.00
#
_symmetry.space_group_name_H-M   'P 1'
#
loop_
_entity.id
_entity.type
_entity.pdbx_description
1 polymer ?
#
loop_
_entity_poly.entity_id
_entity_poly.type
_entity_poly.pdbx_seq_one_letter_code
_entity_poly.pdbx_strand_id
1 'polypeptide(L)'
;MSIGHRTRTRSVTVFARIADGRASEVRERLRAYEKDSPFARLPGVHFARLIVIEHAVRQERPARLSRRARLLDLVAHFGRGPRPDDLPHPYLMMTATVDGDPAEFFRRLRDLGPDADAVWGDCTGYPGHGEEEPFTDFFRRRALRANYTFAGAPDGTVTEIRDAVLLRRQLAAFAATASDVSDDALLRRFRTATPPPATRAATEAPPPGLDPAEVQGLVLRGYGDHAVAAHLHLRITSGPLARRWLGAVASEVTSAADLPDRPGRALHVGISHSGLARLGVPEAELAGLPEEFREGMYAREDRLSPGRGTGPWRGPFDGAGAVDVVLLLSATGDAELEPLLSRLRRDATDGGGVRVVGEQRGRRMPGPGRTFIEHFGFADGLSQPRIAGYGRDGSGEVLPPGEFVLGLPDVDGDIAGRDLPAALTRNGSFLVYRKLEQDVPAFRAMTEAAAGPFADGADGVAAGLVGRRRDGAMLSPCPAGSHVRRANPRDSLPGGRELTRRHLMLRRGIPYGPYLPPGASDDGQERGLLFLALVGDLGRQFEFAQTEWLSDGNVFGRGAEQDVFTTAGGPGARILLTGSPPAYVNVPGPLVTCRGGEYFLLPGLEALRALSAELSAEPGARCSP
;
A
#
# COMPACT_ATOMS: atom_id res chain seq x y z
N MET A 1 -31.62 6.54 -21.11
CA MET A 1 -31.68 5.86 -19.80
C MET A 1 -30.27 5.84 -19.24
N SER A 2 -30.08 6.51 -18.10
CA SER A 2 -28.79 6.77 -17.48
C SER A 2 -28.05 5.47 -17.13
N ILE A 3 -26.74 5.46 -17.41
CA ILE A 3 -25.80 4.42 -16.98
C ILE A 3 -25.68 4.56 -15.46
N GLY A 4 -26.44 3.76 -14.70
CA GLY A 4 -26.34 3.76 -13.25
C GLY A 4 -24.99 3.19 -12.82
N HIS A 5 -24.12 4.05 -12.27
CA HIS A 5 -22.99 3.59 -11.47
C HIS A 5 -23.50 2.63 -10.40
N ARG A 6 -22.86 1.48 -10.23
CA ARG A 6 -23.09 0.65 -9.03
C ARG A 6 -22.69 1.49 -7.82
N THR A 7 -23.68 1.88 -7.01
CA THR A 7 -23.48 2.55 -5.74
C THR A 7 -22.79 1.57 -4.78
N ARG A 8 -21.46 1.68 -4.64
CA ARG A 8 -20.67 0.83 -3.73
C ARG A 8 -20.86 1.28 -2.28
N THR A 9 -20.70 0.35 -1.35
CA THR A 9 -20.72 0.65 0.08
C THR A 9 -19.37 1.26 0.50
N ARG A 10 -19.39 2.40 1.19
CA ARG A 10 -18.20 3.09 1.70
C ARG A 10 -18.27 3.20 3.22
N SER A 11 -17.14 3.01 3.89
CA SER A 11 -17.02 3.31 5.32
C SER A 11 -16.47 4.72 5.50
N VAL A 12 -17.04 5.44 6.45
CA VAL A 12 -16.71 6.84 6.75
C VAL A 12 -16.46 6.93 8.25
N THR A 13 -15.34 7.54 8.63
CA THR A 13 -15.04 7.84 10.03
C THR A 13 -14.77 9.33 10.17
N VAL A 14 -15.46 10.02 11.06
CA VAL A 14 -15.31 11.45 11.33
C VAL A 14 -14.90 11.64 12.78
N PHE A 15 -13.89 12.47 13.02
CA PHE A 15 -13.46 12.89 14.35
C PHE A 15 -13.73 14.39 14.55
N ALA A 16 -14.68 14.71 15.43
CA ALA A 16 -14.98 16.09 15.79
C ALA A 16 -14.58 16.36 17.24
N ARG A 17 -13.66 17.30 17.47
CA ARG A 17 -13.30 17.73 18.82
C ARG A 17 -14.55 18.27 19.52
N ILE A 18 -14.80 17.77 20.73
CA ILE A 18 -15.84 18.27 21.62
C ILE A 18 -15.25 19.45 22.40
N ALA A 19 -16.05 20.51 22.60
CA ALA A 19 -15.66 21.64 23.43
C ALA A 19 -15.30 21.18 24.85
N ASP A 20 -14.27 21.80 25.43
CA ASP A 20 -13.73 21.38 26.72
C ASP A 20 -14.82 21.40 27.81
N GLY A 21 -14.91 20.33 28.61
CA GLY A 21 -15.92 20.17 29.65
C GLY A 21 -17.30 19.70 29.18
N ARG A 22 -17.53 19.48 27.88
CA ARG A 22 -18.85 19.11 27.32
C ARG A 22 -19.04 17.63 27.00
N ALA A 23 -18.01 16.81 27.25
CA ALA A 23 -17.99 15.40 26.87
C ALA A 23 -19.09 14.56 27.55
N SER A 24 -19.38 14.85 28.82
CA SER A 24 -20.40 14.13 29.59
C SER A 24 -21.81 14.39 29.04
N GLU A 25 -22.12 15.63 28.70
CA GLU A 25 -23.40 16.04 28.13
C GLU A 25 -23.59 15.47 26.72
N VAL A 26 -22.54 15.42 25.91
CA VAL A 26 -22.57 14.71 24.62
C VAL A 26 -22.89 13.23 24.83
N ARG A 27 -22.24 12.54 25.78
CA ARG A 27 -22.55 11.13 26.08
C ARG A 27 -24.00 10.93 26.50
N GLU A 28 -24.51 11.80 27.37
CA GLU A 28 -25.88 11.70 27.86
C GLU A 28 -26.90 11.85 26.72
N ARG A 29 -26.71 12.84 25.83
CA ARG A 29 -27.56 12.98 24.64
C ARG A 29 -27.46 11.78 23.70
N LEU A 30 -26.27 11.23 23.49
CA LEU A 30 -26.10 10.04 22.64
C LEU A 30 -26.81 8.80 23.22
N ARG A 31 -26.91 8.66 24.55
CA ARG A 31 -27.68 7.58 25.20
C ARG A 31 -29.17 7.66 24.87
N ALA A 32 -29.71 8.86 24.65
CA ALA A 32 -31.12 9.01 24.25
C ALA A 32 -31.42 8.34 22.89
N TYR A 33 -30.40 8.16 22.04
CA TYR A 33 -30.51 7.53 20.72
C TYR A 33 -30.19 6.02 20.71
N GLU A 34 -30.00 5.37 21.87
CA GLU A 34 -29.61 3.95 21.94
C GLU A 34 -30.68 3.01 21.37
N LYS A 35 -31.97 3.38 21.51
CA LYS A 35 -33.11 2.60 20.99
C LYS A 35 -33.62 3.13 19.65
N ASP A 36 -33.70 4.46 19.52
CA ASP A 36 -34.29 5.15 18.37
C ASP A 36 -33.26 6.07 17.73
N SER A 37 -32.36 5.46 16.95
CA SER A 37 -31.28 6.20 16.29
C SER A 37 -31.82 7.07 15.14
N PRO A 38 -31.52 8.38 15.10
CA PRO A 38 -31.99 9.27 14.04
C PRO A 38 -31.38 8.90 12.68
N PHE A 39 -30.22 8.21 12.68
CA PHE A 39 -29.55 7.68 11.48
C PHE A 39 -30.33 6.57 10.79
N ALA A 40 -31.24 5.89 11.48
CA ALA A 40 -32.10 4.87 10.86
C ALA A 40 -33.07 5.46 9.82
N ARG A 41 -33.29 6.78 9.87
CA ARG A 41 -34.12 7.52 8.90
C ARG A 41 -33.34 7.95 7.66
N LEU A 42 -32.01 7.89 7.70
CA LEU A 42 -31.18 8.32 6.58
C LEU A 42 -31.08 7.21 5.52
N PRO A 43 -31.47 7.49 4.27
CA PRO A 43 -31.39 6.50 3.22
C PRO A 43 -29.93 6.14 2.92
N GLY A 44 -29.69 4.84 2.74
CA GLY A 44 -28.37 4.30 2.39
C GLY A 44 -27.40 4.20 3.56
N VAL A 45 -27.82 4.34 4.82
CA VAL A 45 -26.97 4.09 5.98
C VAL A 45 -27.14 2.63 6.45
N HIS A 46 -26.07 1.83 6.36
CA HIS A 46 -26.05 0.44 6.82
C HIS A 46 -25.95 0.36 8.34
N PHE A 47 -25.02 1.14 8.89
CA PHE A 47 -24.87 1.36 10.31
C PHE A 47 -24.20 2.72 10.53
N ALA A 48 -24.45 3.32 11.69
CA ALA A 48 -23.69 4.44 12.21
C ALA A 48 -23.44 4.21 13.70
N ARG A 49 -22.22 4.51 14.15
CA ARG A 49 -21.79 4.40 15.54
C ARG A 49 -21.18 5.71 15.96
N LEU A 50 -21.65 6.27 17.07
CA LEU A 50 -21.13 7.48 17.68
C LEU A 50 -20.54 7.14 19.03
N ILE A 51 -19.30 7.58 19.27
CA ILE A 51 -18.56 7.32 20.50
C ILE A 51 -17.84 8.59 20.90
N VAL A 52 -17.92 8.95 22.18
CA VAL A 52 -17.01 9.93 22.77
C VAL A 52 -15.72 9.23 23.17
N ILE A 53 -14.60 9.67 22.60
CA ILE A 53 -13.26 9.13 22.84
C ILE A 53 -12.46 10.19 23.61
N GLU A 54 -12.06 9.85 24.82
CA GLU A 54 -11.12 10.63 25.65
C GLU A 54 -9.76 9.94 25.77
N HIS A 55 -9.73 8.64 25.48
CA HIS A 55 -8.55 7.81 25.65
C HIS A 55 -8.38 6.94 24.41
N ALA A 56 -7.18 6.91 23.86
CA ALA A 56 -6.78 5.95 22.85
C ALA A 56 -5.94 4.87 23.53
N VAL A 57 -6.39 3.62 23.49
CA VAL A 57 -5.54 2.51 23.95
C VAL A 57 -4.63 2.13 22.80
N ARG A 58 -3.34 2.49 22.89
CA ARG A 58 -2.35 1.97 21.96
C ARG A 58 -2.24 0.46 22.21
N GLN A 59 -2.62 -0.35 21.22
CA GLN A 59 -2.37 -1.78 21.28
C GLN A 59 -0.90 -2.03 20.94
N GLU A 60 0.01 -1.60 21.82
CA GLU A 60 1.41 -1.98 21.71
C GLU A 60 1.50 -3.49 21.92
N ARG A 61 1.92 -4.23 20.89
CA ARG A 61 2.44 -5.58 21.10
C ARG A 61 3.62 -5.41 22.07
N PRO A 62 3.65 -6.10 23.22
CA PRO A 62 4.79 -6.00 24.12
C PRO A 62 6.05 -6.37 23.33
N ALA A 63 6.95 -5.39 23.18
CA ALA A 63 8.27 -5.62 22.64
C ALA A 63 8.91 -6.75 23.45
N ARG A 64 9.42 -7.79 22.78
CA ARG A 64 10.10 -8.91 23.44
C ARG A 64 11.41 -8.42 24.05
N LEU A 65 11.36 -7.83 25.24
CA LEU A 65 12.52 -7.42 26.01
C LEU A 65 13.21 -8.63 26.65
N SER A 66 14.53 -8.52 26.78
CA SER A 66 15.47 -9.59 27.13
C SER A 66 15.17 -10.29 28.47
N ARG A 67 15.59 -11.56 28.58
CA ARG A 67 15.27 -12.50 29.68
C ARG A 67 15.60 -12.01 31.11
N ARG A 68 16.42 -10.98 31.30
CA ARG A 68 16.84 -10.51 32.65
C ARG A 68 15.89 -9.51 33.31
N ALA A 69 14.94 -8.92 32.59
CA ALA A 69 13.98 -7.96 33.15
C ALA A 69 12.73 -8.61 33.80
N ARG A 70 12.62 -9.95 33.80
CA ARG A 70 11.36 -10.65 34.09
C ARG A 70 10.85 -10.55 35.53
N LEU A 71 11.69 -10.38 36.56
CA LEU A 71 11.18 -10.50 37.94
C LEU A 71 10.60 -9.19 38.49
N LEU A 72 11.24 -8.06 38.22
CA LEU A 72 10.77 -6.74 38.64
C LEU A 72 9.57 -6.27 37.80
N ASP A 73 9.55 -6.55 36.49
CA ASP A 73 8.40 -6.21 35.64
C ASP A 73 7.18 -7.07 35.95
N LEU A 74 7.36 -8.35 36.31
CA LEU A 74 6.23 -9.22 36.68
C LEU A 74 5.53 -8.66 37.93
N VAL A 75 6.28 -8.18 38.93
CA VAL A 75 5.71 -7.57 40.13
C VAL A 75 5.12 -6.18 39.86
N ALA A 76 5.67 -5.43 38.89
CA ALA A 76 5.15 -4.11 38.51
C ALA A 76 3.92 -4.16 37.57
N HIS A 77 3.70 -5.26 36.84
CA HIS A 77 2.66 -5.38 35.80
C HIS A 77 1.55 -6.39 36.12
N PHE A 78 1.53 -7.01 37.31
CA PHE A 78 0.33 -7.70 37.80
C PHE A 78 -0.78 -6.66 38.06
N GLY A 79 -1.69 -6.51 37.09
CA GLY A 79 -2.95 -5.76 37.26
C GLY A 79 -3.04 -4.40 36.53
N ARG A 80 -2.06 -3.99 35.73
CA ARG A 80 -2.18 -2.78 34.90
C ARG A 80 -2.37 -3.19 33.44
N GLY A 81 -3.60 -3.04 32.94
CA GLY A 81 -3.91 -3.13 31.51
C GLY A 81 -3.12 -2.08 30.70
N PRO A 82 -3.22 -2.10 29.35
CA PRO A 82 -2.55 -1.11 28.51
C PRO A 82 -2.91 0.29 28.99
N ARG A 83 -1.89 1.14 29.22
CA ARG A 83 -2.13 2.53 29.64
C ARG A 83 -2.87 3.22 28.50
N PRO A 84 -4.06 3.76 28.75
CA PRO A 84 -4.71 4.60 27.77
C PRO A 84 -3.83 5.85 27.55
N ASP A 85 -3.54 6.18 26.30
CA ASP A 85 -3.03 7.51 25.95
C ASP A 85 -4.22 8.46 26.03
N ASP A 86 -4.18 9.37 27.01
CA ASP A 86 -5.16 10.43 27.14
C ASP A 86 -5.08 11.31 25.89
N LEU A 87 -6.17 11.40 25.15
CA LEU A 87 -6.25 12.33 24.03
C LEU A 87 -6.21 13.75 24.59
N PRO A 88 -5.58 14.71 23.87
CA PRO A 88 -5.46 16.08 24.37
C PRO A 88 -6.83 16.75 24.58
N HIS A 89 -7.87 16.25 23.90
CA HIS A 89 -9.24 16.69 24.00
C HIS A 89 -10.20 15.49 23.88
N PRO A 90 -11.43 15.59 24.39
CA PRO A 90 -12.49 14.66 24.03
C PRO A 90 -12.88 14.83 22.56
N TYR A 91 -13.07 13.73 21.84
CA TYR A 91 -13.55 13.72 20.46
C TYR A 91 -14.84 12.92 20.34
N LEU A 92 -15.79 13.44 19.55
CA LEU A 92 -16.91 12.67 19.04
C LEU A 92 -16.45 11.96 17.76
N MET A 93 -16.27 10.65 17.83
CA MET A 93 -16.03 9.81 16.69
C MET A 93 -17.36 9.27 16.15
N MET A 94 -17.65 9.55 14.88
CA MET A 94 -18.71 8.87 14.14
C MET A 94 -18.08 7.92 13.13
N THR A 95 -18.41 6.64 13.19
CA THR A 95 -18.10 5.68 12.11
C THR A 95 -19.40 5.18 11.50
N ALA A 96 -19.53 5.29 10.18
CA ALA A 96 -20.70 4.85 9.44
C ALA A 96 -20.29 4.01 8.23
N THR A 97 -21.19 3.15 7.77
CA THR A 97 -21.09 2.48 6.48
C THR A 97 -22.30 2.85 5.64
N VAL A 98 -22.07 3.36 4.44
CA VAL A 98 -23.06 4.09 3.65
C VAL A 98 -23.02 3.71 2.18
N ASP A 99 -24.15 3.87 1.50
CA ASP A 99 -24.28 3.69 0.06
C ASP A 99 -23.69 4.89 -0.67
N GLY A 100 -22.71 4.65 -1.53
CA GLY A 100 -22.22 5.62 -2.50
C GLY A 100 -21.15 6.56 -1.96
N ASP A 101 -21.11 7.77 -2.51
CA ASP A 101 -20.11 8.78 -2.18
C ASP A 101 -20.33 9.32 -0.74
N PRO A 102 -19.31 9.27 0.14
CA PRO A 102 -19.33 9.91 1.46
C PRO A 102 -19.77 11.37 1.43
N ALA A 103 -19.45 12.14 0.38
CA ALA A 103 -19.87 13.53 0.25
C ALA A 103 -21.40 13.67 0.16
N GLU A 104 -22.08 12.70 -0.45
CA GLU A 104 -23.54 12.64 -0.48
C GLU A 104 -24.12 12.28 0.89
N PHE A 105 -23.49 11.34 1.58
CA PHE A 105 -23.86 11.05 2.96
C PHE A 105 -23.74 12.28 3.86
N PHE A 106 -22.66 13.06 3.76
CA PHE A 106 -22.52 14.30 4.52
C PHE A 106 -23.60 15.33 4.19
N ARG A 107 -24.05 15.42 2.93
CA ARG A 107 -25.22 16.25 2.58
C ARG A 107 -26.48 15.75 3.28
N ARG A 108 -26.74 14.44 3.24
CA ARG A 108 -27.91 13.79 3.87
C ARG A 108 -27.92 13.88 5.39
N LEU A 109 -26.77 14.02 6.06
CA LEU A 109 -26.74 14.25 7.51
C LEU A 109 -27.54 15.50 7.92
N ARG A 110 -27.75 16.47 7.01
CA ARG A 110 -28.61 17.64 7.26
C ARG A 110 -30.08 17.26 7.43
N ASP A 111 -30.53 16.16 6.83
CA ASP A 111 -31.91 15.69 6.91
C ASP A 111 -32.25 15.17 8.32
N LEU A 112 -31.26 15.02 9.20
CA LEU A 112 -31.48 14.81 10.63
C LEU A 112 -32.08 16.06 11.30
N GLY A 113 -31.93 17.23 10.70
CA GLY A 113 -32.47 18.49 11.20
C GLY A 113 -31.95 18.82 12.60
N PRO A 114 -32.83 19.14 13.57
CA PRO A 114 -32.43 19.42 14.95
C PRO A 114 -31.62 18.31 15.63
N ASP A 115 -31.78 17.05 15.21
CA ASP A 115 -30.97 15.95 15.74
C ASP A 115 -29.50 16.07 15.34
N ALA A 116 -29.17 16.66 14.18
CA ALA A 116 -27.78 16.95 13.83
C ALA A 116 -27.17 17.97 14.81
N ASP A 117 -27.92 19.03 15.13
CA ASP A 117 -27.45 20.04 16.07
C ASP A 117 -27.32 19.47 17.50
N ALA A 118 -28.20 18.55 17.89
CA ALA A 118 -28.09 17.86 19.17
C ALA A 118 -26.84 16.97 19.25
N VAL A 119 -26.46 16.31 18.15
CA VAL A 119 -25.30 15.43 18.08
C VAL A 119 -23.99 16.21 18.02
N TRP A 120 -23.88 17.20 17.14
CA TRP A 120 -22.62 17.91 16.85
C TRP A 120 -22.53 19.33 17.41
N GLY A 121 -23.59 19.86 18.02
CA GLY A 121 -23.65 21.25 18.51
C GLY A 121 -22.57 21.65 19.51
N ASP A 122 -22.07 20.70 20.31
CA ASP A 122 -20.96 20.92 21.24
C ASP A 122 -19.58 20.56 20.64
N CYS A 123 -19.51 20.27 19.33
CA CYS A 123 -18.25 20.09 18.63
C CYS A 123 -17.69 21.42 18.14
N THR A 124 -16.38 21.63 18.33
CA THR A 124 -15.74 22.89 17.98
C THR A 124 -15.82 23.16 16.47
N GLY A 125 -16.36 24.32 16.11
CA GLY A 125 -16.51 24.77 14.72
C GLY A 125 -17.66 24.13 13.96
N TYR A 126 -18.62 23.49 14.63
CA TYR A 126 -19.85 23.02 13.99
C TYR A 126 -20.72 24.21 13.56
N PRO A 127 -21.13 24.30 12.28
CA PRO A 127 -21.81 25.48 11.74
C PRO A 127 -23.34 25.45 11.89
N GLY A 128 -23.91 24.35 12.40
CA GLY A 128 -25.36 24.09 12.32
C GLY A 128 -25.76 23.45 10.99
N HIS A 129 -26.91 22.76 10.95
CA HIS A 129 -27.39 22.06 9.76
C HIS A 129 -28.03 22.95 8.67
N GLY A 130 -28.21 24.25 8.95
CA GLY A 130 -28.97 25.19 8.12
C GLY A 130 -28.38 25.40 6.72
N GLU A 131 -27.08 25.65 6.62
CA GLU A 131 -26.39 25.89 5.34
C GLU A 131 -25.62 24.65 4.87
N GLU A 132 -25.78 24.28 3.59
CA GLU A 132 -25.22 23.02 3.07
C GLU A 132 -23.69 23.00 3.01
N GLU A 133 -23.10 24.06 2.44
CA GLU A 133 -21.66 24.08 2.15
C GLU A 133 -20.84 24.07 3.45
N PRO A 134 -21.08 24.97 4.43
CA PRO A 134 -20.34 24.94 5.69
C PRO A 134 -20.52 23.63 6.45
N PHE A 135 -21.76 23.10 6.47
CA PHE A 135 -22.05 21.85 7.15
C PHE A 135 -21.32 20.67 6.52
N THR A 136 -21.35 20.52 5.20
CA THR A 136 -20.64 19.43 4.53
C THR A 136 -19.12 19.56 4.65
N ASP A 137 -18.59 20.78 4.60
CA ASP A 137 -17.17 21.07 4.78
C ASP A 137 -16.69 20.72 6.20
N PHE A 138 -17.53 20.94 7.22
CA PHE A 138 -17.25 20.51 8.60
C PHE A 138 -16.93 19.01 8.69
N PHE A 139 -17.72 18.16 8.03
CA PHE A 139 -17.50 16.71 8.00
C PHE A 139 -16.33 16.32 7.10
N ARG A 140 -16.22 16.89 5.89
CA ARG A 140 -15.13 16.56 4.95
C ARG A 140 -13.76 16.79 5.57
N ARG A 141 -13.55 17.92 6.25
CA ARG A 141 -12.27 18.25 6.93
C ARG A 141 -11.94 17.35 8.12
N ARG A 142 -12.96 16.70 8.70
CA ARG A 142 -12.84 15.86 9.91
C ARG A 142 -12.95 14.38 9.61
N ALA A 143 -13.18 14.02 8.35
CA ALA A 143 -13.21 12.65 7.90
C ALA A 143 -11.78 12.08 7.85
N LEU A 144 -11.56 10.96 8.53
CA LEU A 144 -10.31 10.22 8.46
C LEU A 144 -10.34 9.28 7.26
N ARG A 145 -9.25 9.29 6.50
CA ARG A 145 -8.97 8.26 5.51
C ARG A 145 -8.42 7.02 6.23
N ALA A 146 -9.30 6.05 6.47
CA ALA A 146 -8.89 4.80 7.11
C ALA A 146 -8.14 3.89 6.12
N ASN A 147 -6.93 3.46 6.48
CA ASN A 147 -6.13 2.52 5.69
C ASN A 147 -6.79 1.14 5.57
N TYR A 148 -7.70 0.79 6.49
CA TYR A 148 -8.43 -0.47 6.50
C TYR A 148 -9.86 -0.24 6.98
N THR A 149 -10.85 -0.68 6.19
CA THR A 149 -12.28 -0.58 6.52
C THR A 149 -12.98 -1.89 6.18
N PHE A 150 -13.92 -2.31 7.02
CA PHE A 150 -14.70 -3.52 6.80
C PHE A 150 -16.18 -3.18 6.71
N ALA A 151 -16.80 -3.53 5.58
CA ALA A 151 -18.24 -3.51 5.40
C ALA A 151 -18.74 -4.96 5.28
N GLY A 152 -19.78 -5.33 6.02
CA GLY A 152 -20.34 -6.68 5.97
C GLY A 152 -20.96 -7.04 4.59
N ALA A 153 -21.27 -6.03 3.78
CA ALA A 153 -21.78 -6.15 2.42
C ALA A 153 -21.18 -5.05 1.53
N PRO A 154 -19.94 -5.21 1.04
CA PRO A 154 -19.20 -4.16 0.34
C PRO A 154 -19.81 -3.78 -1.03
N ASP A 155 -20.54 -4.73 -1.65
CA ASP A 155 -21.12 -4.59 -2.98
C ASP A 155 -22.65 -4.44 -2.99
N GLY A 156 -23.29 -4.47 -1.83
CA GLY A 156 -24.75 -4.43 -1.71
C GLY A 156 -25.21 -3.14 -1.05
N THR A 157 -26.18 -2.47 -1.67
CA THR A 157 -26.86 -1.31 -1.08
C THR A 157 -27.76 -1.72 0.09
N VAL A 158 -28.17 -0.76 0.92
CA VAL A 158 -29.14 -1.03 2.00
C VAL A 158 -30.42 -1.66 1.47
N THR A 159 -30.88 -1.22 0.29
CA THR A 159 -32.07 -1.78 -0.37
C THR A 159 -31.83 -3.23 -0.80
N GLU A 160 -30.72 -3.53 -1.47
CA GLU A 160 -30.40 -4.90 -1.90
C GLU A 160 -30.25 -5.85 -0.72
N ILE A 161 -29.60 -5.43 0.37
CA ILE A 161 -29.46 -6.25 1.58
C ILE A 161 -30.83 -6.51 2.22
N ARG A 162 -31.67 -5.48 2.33
CA ARG A 162 -33.02 -5.61 2.87
C ARG A 162 -33.85 -6.57 2.03
N ASP A 163 -33.82 -6.41 0.71
CA ASP A 163 -34.57 -7.24 -0.22
C ASP A 163 -34.05 -8.69 -0.19
N ALA A 164 -32.74 -8.89 -0.06
CA ALA A 164 -32.15 -10.22 0.12
C ALA A 164 -32.56 -10.88 1.45
N VAL A 165 -32.65 -10.11 2.55
CA VAL A 165 -33.15 -10.61 3.84
C VAL A 165 -34.63 -10.95 3.76
N LEU A 166 -35.44 -10.13 3.08
CA LEU A 166 -36.85 -10.41 2.84
C LEU A 166 -37.02 -11.67 1.98
N LEU A 167 -36.26 -11.80 0.90
CA LEU A 167 -36.24 -13.00 0.06
C LEU A 167 -35.84 -14.23 0.88
N ARG A 168 -34.81 -14.14 1.72
CA ARG A 168 -34.41 -15.24 2.62
C ARG A 168 -35.54 -15.64 3.56
N ARG A 169 -36.29 -14.69 4.12
CA ARG A 169 -37.47 -14.96 4.97
C ARG A 169 -38.60 -15.62 4.18
N GLN A 170 -38.86 -15.15 2.96
CA GLN A 170 -39.86 -15.73 2.06
C GLN A 170 -39.49 -17.16 1.66
N LEU A 171 -38.23 -17.42 1.33
CA LEU A 171 -37.72 -18.76 1.03
C LEU A 171 -37.78 -19.69 2.23
N ALA A 172 -37.45 -19.20 3.43
CA ALA A 172 -37.59 -19.98 4.66
C ALA A 172 -39.06 -20.32 4.97
N ALA A 173 -39.99 -19.37 4.78
CA ALA A 173 -41.43 -19.60 4.94
C ALA A 173 -41.98 -20.55 3.87
N PHE A 174 -41.49 -20.43 2.63
CA PHE A 174 -41.79 -21.37 1.56
C PHE A 174 -41.33 -22.78 1.93
N ALA A 175 -40.07 -22.95 2.33
CA ALA A 175 -39.51 -24.24 2.73
C ALA A 175 -40.31 -24.88 3.89
N ALA A 176 -40.75 -24.09 4.86
CA ALA A 176 -41.56 -24.56 5.98
C ALA A 176 -42.97 -25.04 5.58
N THR A 177 -43.50 -24.60 4.43
CA THR A 177 -44.84 -24.94 3.92
C THR A 177 -44.82 -25.83 2.69
N ALA A 178 -43.63 -26.29 2.29
CA ALA A 178 -43.37 -27.05 1.07
C ALA A 178 -43.17 -28.55 1.30
N SER A 179 -43.20 -29.03 2.56
CA SER A 179 -42.90 -30.42 2.92
C SER A 179 -43.92 -31.46 2.42
N ASP A 180 -45.15 -31.04 2.11
CA ASP A 180 -46.28 -31.92 1.80
C ASP A 180 -46.91 -31.67 0.40
N VAL A 181 -46.18 -31.03 -0.53
CA VAL A 181 -46.67 -30.75 -1.88
C VAL A 181 -45.97 -31.61 -2.93
N SER A 182 -46.68 -31.99 -4.01
CA SER A 182 -46.09 -32.73 -5.13
C SER A 182 -45.02 -31.91 -5.84
N ASP A 183 -44.03 -32.58 -6.46
CA ASP A 183 -42.92 -31.97 -7.18
C ASP A 183 -43.38 -30.91 -8.21
N ASP A 184 -44.47 -31.19 -8.93
CA ASP A 184 -45.07 -30.25 -9.89
C ASP A 184 -45.67 -29.00 -9.24
N ALA A 185 -46.30 -29.15 -8.06
CA ALA A 185 -46.84 -28.02 -7.30
C ALA A 185 -45.72 -27.19 -6.66
N LEU A 186 -44.65 -27.85 -6.22
CA LEU A 186 -43.42 -27.23 -5.72
C LEU A 186 -42.75 -26.38 -6.80
N LEU A 187 -42.57 -26.96 -8.00
CA LEU A 187 -41.91 -26.30 -9.13
C LEU A 187 -42.72 -25.10 -9.65
N ARG A 188 -44.05 -25.22 -9.70
CA ARG A 188 -44.95 -24.10 -10.06
C ARG A 188 -44.86 -22.95 -9.04
N ARG A 189 -44.91 -23.27 -7.74
CA ARG A 189 -44.82 -22.27 -6.66
C ARG A 189 -43.46 -21.56 -6.61
N PHE A 190 -42.36 -22.30 -6.82
CA PHE A 190 -41.01 -21.74 -6.86
C PHE A 190 -40.85 -20.75 -8.02
N ARG A 191 -41.34 -21.10 -9.23
CA ARG A 191 -41.28 -20.25 -10.42
C ARG A 191 -42.10 -18.97 -10.31
N THR A 192 -43.19 -18.96 -9.53
CA THR A 192 -43.97 -17.74 -9.25
C THR A 192 -43.35 -16.83 -8.19
N ALA A 193 -42.44 -17.33 -7.36
CA ALA A 193 -41.90 -16.61 -6.20
C ALA A 193 -40.52 -15.95 -6.44
N THR A 194 -39.84 -16.22 -7.55
CA THR A 194 -38.46 -15.73 -7.76
C THR A 194 -38.18 -15.46 -9.24
N PRO A 195 -38.17 -14.19 -9.71
CA PRO A 195 -37.62 -13.87 -11.03
C PRO A 195 -36.08 -14.00 -11.00
N PRO A 196 -35.45 -14.40 -12.12
CA PRO A 196 -34.00 -14.58 -12.18
C PRO A 196 -33.27 -13.24 -12.04
N PRO A 197 -32.15 -13.17 -11.28
CA PRO A 197 -31.35 -11.96 -11.19
C PRO A 197 -30.64 -11.69 -12.52
N ALA A 198 -30.78 -10.47 -13.04
CA ALA A 198 -30.04 -9.99 -14.19
C ALA A 198 -28.57 -9.74 -13.79
N THR A 199 -27.65 -10.55 -14.29
CA THR A 199 -26.21 -10.29 -14.16
C THR A 199 -25.77 -9.41 -15.34
N ARG A 200 -25.35 -8.17 -15.09
CA ARG A 200 -24.63 -7.34 -16.07
C ARG A 200 -23.25 -6.97 -15.52
N ALA A 201 -22.22 -7.27 -16.31
CA ALA A 201 -20.88 -6.76 -16.13
C ALA A 201 -20.81 -5.32 -16.66
N ALA A 202 -20.20 -4.42 -15.90
CA ALA A 202 -19.90 -3.06 -16.34
C ALA A 202 -18.47 -3.00 -16.90
N THR A 203 -18.34 -2.43 -18.10
CA THR A 203 -17.07 -1.99 -18.69
C THR A 203 -16.90 -0.51 -18.39
N GLU A 204 -15.85 -0.12 -17.66
CA GLU A 204 -15.53 1.28 -17.39
C GLU A 204 -14.78 1.93 -18.57
N ALA A 205 -15.19 3.15 -18.92
CA ALA A 205 -14.45 4.04 -19.81
C ALA A 205 -13.26 4.67 -19.06
N PRO A 206 -12.15 5.03 -19.75
CA PRO A 206 -10.99 5.64 -19.09
C PRO A 206 -11.35 7.01 -18.49
N PRO A 207 -10.82 7.34 -17.30
CA PRO A 207 -11.02 8.67 -16.72
C PRO A 207 -10.25 9.73 -17.53
N PRO A 208 -10.87 10.90 -17.80
CA PRO A 208 -10.16 12.02 -18.42
C PRO A 208 -9.13 12.61 -17.45
N GLY A 209 -7.91 12.92 -17.94
CA GLY A 209 -6.97 13.81 -17.22
C GLY A 209 -5.51 13.37 -17.06
N LEU A 210 -5.10 12.18 -17.51
CA LEU A 210 -3.69 11.74 -17.43
C LEU A 210 -2.94 12.03 -18.74
N ASP A 211 -1.96 12.92 -18.70
CA ASP A 211 -1.00 13.14 -19.78
C ASP A 211 0.24 12.24 -19.60
N PRO A 212 0.49 11.26 -20.48
CA PRO A 212 1.66 10.38 -20.38
C PRO A 212 3.00 11.10 -20.56
N ALA A 213 3.01 12.27 -21.20
CA ALA A 213 4.23 13.06 -21.36
C ALA A 213 4.69 13.66 -20.03
N GLU A 214 3.80 13.78 -19.04
CA GLU A 214 4.10 14.38 -17.74
C GLU A 214 4.40 13.35 -16.65
N VAL A 215 4.38 12.06 -16.98
CA VAL A 215 4.68 10.96 -16.04
C VAL A 215 5.98 10.26 -16.44
N GLN A 216 6.86 10.01 -15.47
CA GLN A 216 8.05 9.18 -15.68
C GLN A 216 7.66 7.76 -16.11
N GLY A 217 8.28 7.25 -17.18
CA GLY A 217 7.83 6.04 -17.88
C GLY A 217 7.70 4.79 -17.00
N LEU A 218 8.59 4.63 -16.01
CA LEU A 218 8.63 3.51 -15.06
C LEU A 218 7.30 3.28 -14.32
N VAL A 219 6.52 4.35 -14.11
CA VAL A 219 5.21 4.30 -13.44
C VAL A 219 4.19 3.59 -14.33
N LEU A 220 3.98 4.07 -15.55
CA LEU A 220 2.89 3.56 -16.40
C LEU A 220 3.24 2.25 -17.14
N ARG A 221 4.52 1.99 -17.47
CA ARG A 221 4.91 0.67 -18.03
C ARG A 221 6.28 0.21 -17.53
N GLY A 222 6.44 -1.11 -17.52
CA GLY A 222 7.72 -1.76 -17.24
C GLY A 222 8.52 -2.02 -18.51
N TYR A 223 9.85 -1.94 -18.39
CA TYR A 223 10.79 -2.21 -19.47
C TYR A 223 11.13 -3.70 -19.53
N GLY A 224 10.19 -4.51 -20.02
CA GLY A 224 10.25 -5.98 -19.99
C GLY A 224 11.38 -6.60 -20.82
N ASP A 225 12.03 -5.85 -21.70
CA ASP A 225 13.17 -6.22 -22.54
C ASP A 225 14.50 -5.68 -22.01
N HIS A 226 14.50 -4.84 -20.96
CA HIS A 226 15.72 -4.35 -20.36
C HIS A 226 16.34 -5.42 -19.46
N ALA A 227 17.46 -5.97 -19.89
CA ALA A 227 18.16 -7.07 -19.22
C ALA A 227 19.10 -6.58 -18.10
N VAL A 228 19.54 -5.32 -18.15
CA VAL A 228 20.50 -4.74 -17.20
C VAL A 228 19.98 -3.44 -16.62
N ALA A 229 20.42 -3.13 -15.40
CA ALA A 229 20.11 -1.89 -14.72
C ALA A 229 21.30 -1.37 -13.90
N ALA A 230 21.38 -0.05 -13.74
CA ALA A 230 22.28 0.59 -12.81
C ALA A 230 21.54 1.70 -12.05
N HIS A 231 21.64 1.69 -10.73
CA HIS A 231 21.04 2.68 -9.86
C HIS A 231 22.16 3.51 -9.21
N LEU A 232 22.28 4.78 -9.61
CA LEU A 232 23.21 5.72 -8.99
C LEU A 232 22.54 6.41 -7.81
N HIS A 233 23.18 6.35 -6.65
CA HIS A 233 22.74 7.01 -5.43
C HIS A 233 23.60 8.24 -5.23
N LEU A 234 22.98 9.40 -5.04
CA LEU A 234 23.66 10.67 -4.94
C LEU A 234 23.27 11.40 -3.65
N ARG A 235 24.21 12.18 -3.13
CA ARG A 235 23.96 13.22 -2.13
C ARG A 235 24.12 14.59 -2.76
N ILE A 236 23.28 15.53 -2.35
CA ILE A 236 23.40 16.93 -2.76
C ILE A 236 24.45 17.61 -1.89
N THR A 237 25.43 18.24 -2.54
CA THR A 237 26.51 19.00 -1.90
C THR A 237 26.26 20.50 -1.95
N SER A 238 25.50 20.98 -2.95
CA SER A 238 25.09 22.37 -3.09
C SER A 238 23.76 22.46 -3.82
N GLY A 239 22.73 23.03 -3.18
CA GLY A 239 21.38 23.16 -3.74
C GLY A 239 21.36 23.85 -5.10
N PRO A 240 21.89 25.09 -5.25
CA PRO A 240 21.89 25.78 -6.54
C PRO A 240 22.59 25.03 -7.67
N LEU A 241 23.75 24.41 -7.39
CA LEU A 241 24.47 23.61 -8.38
C LEU A 241 23.70 22.32 -8.72
N ALA A 242 23.10 21.67 -7.71
CA ALA A 242 22.30 20.47 -7.89
C ALA A 242 21.06 20.71 -8.76
N ARG A 243 20.42 21.88 -8.63
CA ARG A 243 19.26 22.22 -9.46
C ARG A 243 19.62 22.39 -10.93
N ARG A 244 20.76 23.03 -11.22
CA ARG A 244 21.29 23.12 -12.60
C ARG A 244 21.64 21.74 -13.16
N TRP A 245 22.31 20.90 -12.37
CA TRP A 245 22.57 19.51 -12.75
C TRP A 245 21.27 18.73 -12.99
N LEU A 246 20.27 18.89 -12.12
CA LEU A 246 18.98 18.25 -12.23
C LEU A 246 18.25 18.67 -13.50
N GLY A 247 18.38 19.93 -13.93
CA GLY A 247 17.82 20.43 -15.19
C GLY A 247 18.38 19.71 -16.41
N ALA A 248 19.68 19.45 -16.44
CA ALA A 248 20.31 18.65 -17.49
C ALA A 248 19.76 17.21 -17.49
N VAL A 249 19.72 16.57 -16.32
CA VAL A 249 19.16 15.21 -16.15
C VAL A 249 17.68 15.13 -16.53
N ALA A 250 16.88 16.12 -16.14
CA ALA A 250 15.44 16.16 -16.37
C ALA A 250 15.08 16.12 -17.86
N SER A 251 15.92 16.71 -18.72
CA SER A 251 15.73 16.69 -20.18
C SER A 251 15.92 15.30 -20.81
N GLU A 252 16.56 14.36 -20.10
CA GLU A 252 16.84 13.00 -20.55
C GLU A 252 15.98 11.94 -19.86
N VAL A 253 15.14 12.34 -18.90
CA VAL A 253 14.23 11.43 -18.21
C VAL A 253 13.21 10.88 -19.20
N THR A 254 13.08 9.57 -19.22
CA THR A 254 12.16 8.86 -20.12
C THR A 254 10.73 9.05 -19.63
N SER A 255 9.87 9.62 -20.47
CA SER A 255 8.46 9.84 -20.19
C SER A 255 7.64 8.59 -20.52
N ALA A 256 6.39 8.54 -20.06
CA ALA A 256 5.49 7.48 -20.46
C ALA A 256 4.99 7.62 -21.91
N ALA A 257 5.11 8.80 -22.52
CA ALA A 257 4.81 9.04 -23.93
C ALA A 257 5.81 8.36 -24.88
N ASP A 258 7.06 8.13 -24.44
CA ASP A 258 8.13 7.50 -25.25
C ASP A 258 7.98 5.97 -25.37
N LEU A 259 7.07 5.39 -24.59
CA LEU A 259 6.94 3.93 -24.43
C LEU A 259 6.30 3.15 -25.59
N PRO A 260 5.55 3.72 -26.55
CA PRO A 260 5.13 3.00 -27.75
C PRO A 260 6.33 2.44 -28.53
N ASP A 261 7.44 3.18 -28.58
CA ASP A 261 8.62 2.85 -29.40
C ASP A 261 9.67 2.00 -28.66
N ARG A 262 9.52 1.84 -27.34
CA ARG A 262 10.39 1.04 -26.45
C ARG A 262 11.88 1.38 -26.63
N PRO A 263 12.36 2.49 -26.04
CA PRO A 263 13.74 2.89 -26.20
C PRO A 263 14.68 1.80 -25.68
N GLY A 264 15.85 1.61 -26.31
CA GLY A 264 16.84 0.61 -25.88
C GLY A 264 17.42 0.85 -24.48
N ARG A 265 17.17 2.04 -23.92
CA ARG A 265 17.53 2.46 -22.57
C ARG A 265 16.47 3.40 -22.00
N ALA A 266 16.39 3.48 -20.68
CA ALA A 266 15.54 4.43 -19.99
C ALA A 266 16.21 4.98 -18.73
N LEU A 267 15.89 6.24 -18.41
CA LEU A 267 16.39 6.98 -17.25
C LEU A 267 15.21 7.55 -16.46
N HIS A 268 15.23 7.38 -15.14
CA HIS A 268 14.24 7.94 -14.23
C HIS A 268 14.93 8.52 -13.00
N VAL A 269 14.27 9.45 -12.32
CA VAL A 269 14.80 10.19 -11.17
C VAL A 269 13.83 10.08 -10.01
N GLY A 270 14.34 9.61 -8.86
CA GLY A 270 13.66 9.69 -7.57
C GLY A 270 14.40 10.62 -6.62
N ILE A 271 13.68 11.41 -5.82
CA ILE A 271 14.23 12.36 -4.87
C ILE A 271 13.65 12.05 -3.48
N SER A 272 14.50 11.89 -2.46
CA SER A 272 14.06 11.62 -1.09
C SER A 272 13.60 12.91 -0.40
N HIS A 273 12.99 12.78 0.78
CA HIS A 273 12.61 13.95 1.58
C HIS A 273 13.82 14.86 1.89
N SER A 274 14.95 14.29 2.29
CA SER A 274 16.18 15.08 2.51
C SER A 274 16.71 15.72 1.23
N GLY A 275 16.52 15.05 0.09
CA GLY A 275 16.90 15.59 -1.22
C GLY A 275 16.07 16.82 -1.58
N LEU A 276 14.76 16.77 -1.38
CA LEU A 276 13.87 17.93 -1.60
C LEU A 276 14.25 19.12 -0.71
N ALA A 277 14.53 18.86 0.57
CA ALA A 277 15.02 19.90 1.48
C ALA A 277 16.32 20.54 0.99
N ARG A 278 17.29 19.73 0.52
CA ARG A 278 18.57 20.22 -0.01
C ARG A 278 18.45 20.93 -1.36
N LEU A 279 17.38 20.69 -2.12
CA LEU A 279 17.03 21.46 -3.32
C LEU A 279 16.34 22.79 -2.99
N GLY A 280 16.00 23.04 -1.71
CA GLY A 280 15.40 24.29 -1.26
C GLY A 280 13.87 24.32 -1.34
N VAL A 281 13.20 23.16 -1.32
CA VAL A 281 11.74 23.12 -1.17
C VAL A 281 11.35 23.71 0.19
N PRO A 282 10.34 24.60 0.27
CA PRO A 282 9.94 25.23 1.53
C PRO A 282 9.51 24.22 2.59
N GLU A 283 9.87 24.48 3.86
CA GLU A 283 9.54 23.61 4.99
C GLU A 283 8.03 23.35 5.13
N ALA A 284 7.19 24.34 4.81
CA ALA A 284 5.73 24.20 4.84
C ALA A 284 5.22 23.13 3.86
N GLU A 285 5.84 23.00 2.69
CA GLU A 285 5.51 21.95 1.72
C GLU A 285 6.05 20.59 2.17
N LEU A 286 7.28 20.57 2.69
CA LEU A 286 7.91 19.36 3.22
C LEU A 286 7.11 18.77 4.38
N ALA A 287 6.64 19.60 5.31
CA ALA A 287 5.83 19.20 6.44
C ALA A 287 4.47 18.60 6.04
N GLY A 288 3.95 18.96 4.86
CA GLY A 288 2.71 18.42 4.30
C GLY A 288 2.86 17.04 3.64
N LEU A 289 4.07 16.51 3.50
CA LEU A 289 4.31 15.19 2.91
C LEU A 289 4.01 14.05 3.90
N PRO A 290 3.76 12.81 3.41
CA PRO A 290 3.44 11.67 4.27
C PRO A 290 4.50 11.42 5.34
N GLU A 291 4.09 11.00 6.53
CA GLU A 291 4.99 10.70 7.65
C GLU A 291 6.07 9.69 7.26
N GLU A 292 5.67 8.63 6.56
CA GLU A 292 6.55 7.58 6.05
C GLU A 292 7.69 8.18 5.23
N PHE A 293 7.36 9.10 4.33
CA PHE A 293 8.30 9.75 3.44
C PHE A 293 9.21 10.74 4.18
N ARG A 294 8.65 11.50 5.14
CA ARG A 294 9.40 12.48 5.95
C ARG A 294 10.44 11.82 6.85
N GLU A 295 10.08 10.71 7.50
CA GLU A 295 10.99 9.96 8.38
C GLU A 295 12.05 9.19 7.60
N GLY A 296 11.70 8.70 6.41
CA GLY A 296 12.57 7.86 5.59
C GLY A 296 12.63 6.42 6.10
N MET A 297 13.08 5.52 5.21
CA MET A 297 12.99 4.08 5.48
C MET A 297 13.92 3.61 6.60
N TYR A 298 15.10 4.24 6.75
CA TYR A 298 16.08 3.89 7.78
C TYR A 298 15.47 3.98 9.19
N ALA A 299 14.76 5.08 9.48
CA ALA A 299 14.12 5.29 10.78
C ALA A 299 12.96 4.31 11.03
N ARG A 300 12.38 3.76 9.96
CA ARG A 300 11.19 2.90 9.99
C ARG A 300 11.48 1.41 9.89
N GLU A 301 12.75 0.99 9.73
CA GLU A 301 13.08 -0.43 9.52
C GLU A 301 12.58 -1.35 10.65
N ASP A 302 12.58 -0.89 11.91
CA ASP A 302 12.03 -1.70 13.01
C ASP A 302 10.52 -1.94 12.90
N ARG A 303 9.79 -1.04 12.24
CA ARG A 303 8.37 -1.23 11.91
C ARG A 303 8.21 -2.19 10.72
N LEU A 304 9.03 -2.03 9.69
CA LEU A 304 8.96 -2.79 8.43
C LEU A 304 9.46 -4.22 8.57
N SER A 305 10.48 -4.44 9.39
CA SER A 305 11.07 -5.75 9.65
C SER A 305 11.35 -5.93 11.16
N PRO A 306 10.31 -6.11 12.00
CA PRO A 306 10.46 -6.14 13.46
C PRO A 306 11.49 -7.16 13.95
N GLY A 307 12.38 -6.69 14.82
CA GLY A 307 13.42 -7.52 15.44
C GLY A 307 14.73 -7.62 14.65
N ARG A 308 14.84 -6.97 13.48
CA ARG A 308 16.10 -6.88 12.72
C ARG A 308 16.89 -5.61 13.00
N GLY A 309 16.20 -4.48 13.19
CA GLY A 309 16.82 -3.15 13.21
C GLY A 309 17.61 -2.84 11.94
N THR A 310 18.32 -1.71 11.99
CA THR A 310 19.18 -1.25 10.88
C THR A 310 20.61 -1.79 10.96
N GLY A 311 20.98 -2.55 11.99
CA GLY A 311 22.31 -3.14 12.14
C GLY A 311 22.84 -3.91 10.90
N PRO A 312 21.99 -4.59 10.11
CA PRO A 312 22.42 -5.25 8.87
C PRO A 312 22.59 -4.34 7.65
N TRP A 313 22.15 -3.08 7.72
CA TRP A 313 22.19 -2.13 6.61
C TRP A 313 23.63 -1.70 6.31
N ARG A 314 23.90 -1.38 5.04
CA ARG A 314 25.21 -1.01 4.53
C ARG A 314 25.10 0.30 3.74
N GLY A 315 26.23 1.00 3.61
CA GLY A 315 26.34 2.15 2.73
C GLY A 315 25.82 1.86 1.30
N PRO A 316 25.15 2.84 0.64
CA PRO A 316 25.00 4.22 1.07
C PRO A 316 23.80 4.49 1.99
N PHE A 317 23.10 3.47 2.48
CA PHE A 317 21.85 3.62 3.22
C PHE A 317 22.00 3.49 4.74
N ASP A 318 23.22 3.37 5.26
CA ASP A 318 23.56 3.15 6.68
C ASP A 318 23.31 4.37 7.60
N GLY A 319 22.36 5.22 7.25
CA GLY A 319 21.87 6.31 8.08
C GLY A 319 20.66 7.01 7.47
N ALA A 320 19.93 7.77 8.30
CA ALA A 320 18.81 8.58 7.84
C ALA A 320 19.28 9.71 6.89
N GLY A 321 18.53 9.95 5.81
CA GLY A 321 18.84 10.99 4.82
C GLY A 321 20.18 10.76 4.11
N ALA A 322 20.59 9.49 3.99
CA ALA A 322 21.90 9.14 3.46
C ALA A 322 21.97 9.11 1.94
N VAL A 323 20.83 9.12 1.26
CA VAL A 323 20.71 9.28 -0.19
C VAL A 323 19.66 10.35 -0.46
N ASP A 324 19.99 11.33 -1.31
CA ASP A 324 19.11 12.43 -1.68
C ASP A 324 18.40 12.19 -3.00
N VAL A 325 19.12 11.61 -3.95
CA VAL A 325 18.64 11.37 -5.31
C VAL A 325 19.04 9.97 -5.74
N VAL A 326 18.15 9.27 -6.43
CA VAL A 326 18.44 8.04 -7.14
C VAL A 326 18.18 8.24 -8.64
N LEU A 327 19.17 7.91 -9.47
CA LEU A 327 18.99 7.74 -10.90
C LEU A 327 18.79 6.26 -11.21
N LEU A 328 17.66 5.91 -11.81
CA LEU A 328 17.32 4.54 -12.19
C LEU A 328 17.53 4.37 -13.69
N LEU A 329 18.64 3.73 -14.06
CA LEU A 329 18.94 3.39 -15.44
C LEU A 329 18.58 1.93 -15.71
N SER A 330 17.99 1.68 -16.87
CA SER A 330 17.81 0.31 -17.38
C SER A 330 18.05 0.30 -18.89
N ALA A 331 18.53 -0.82 -19.41
CA ALA A 331 18.78 -0.98 -20.83
C ALA A 331 18.66 -2.43 -21.30
N THR A 332 18.52 -2.62 -22.61
CA THR A 332 18.50 -3.94 -23.26
C THR A 332 19.81 -4.71 -23.08
N GLY A 333 20.94 -4.01 -22.92
CA GLY A 333 22.25 -4.60 -22.66
C GLY A 333 23.30 -3.58 -22.23
N ASP A 334 24.49 -4.06 -21.88
CA ASP A 334 25.58 -3.23 -21.35
C ASP A 334 26.08 -2.18 -22.35
N ALA A 335 26.01 -2.46 -23.66
CA ALA A 335 26.41 -1.52 -24.71
C ALA A 335 25.58 -0.22 -24.73
N GLU A 336 24.30 -0.30 -24.34
CA GLU A 336 23.40 0.84 -24.20
C GLU A 336 23.53 1.51 -22.82
N LEU A 337 23.80 0.72 -21.77
CA LEU A 337 23.85 1.18 -20.39
C LEU A 337 25.15 1.94 -20.06
N GLU A 338 26.31 1.35 -20.36
CA GLU A 338 27.61 1.84 -19.88
C GLU A 338 27.98 3.24 -20.39
N PRO A 339 27.71 3.63 -21.66
CA PRO A 339 28.02 4.98 -22.13
C PRO A 339 27.23 6.05 -21.36
N LEU A 340 25.93 5.83 -21.16
CA LEU A 340 25.06 6.74 -20.42
C LEU A 340 25.49 6.83 -18.95
N LEU A 341 25.70 5.67 -18.30
CA LEU A 341 26.09 5.60 -16.90
C LEU A 341 27.42 6.31 -16.65
N SER A 342 28.40 6.10 -17.53
CA SER A 342 29.71 6.74 -17.44
C SER A 342 29.62 8.26 -17.63
N ARG A 343 28.76 8.72 -18.54
CA ARG A 343 28.52 10.15 -18.75
C ARG A 343 27.86 10.78 -17.53
N LEU A 344 26.76 10.23 -17.03
CA LEU A 344 26.05 10.77 -15.86
C LEU A 344 26.93 10.84 -14.60
N ARG A 345 27.86 9.90 -14.42
CA ARG A 345 28.85 9.99 -13.33
C ARG A 345 29.79 11.17 -13.50
N ARG A 346 30.34 11.36 -14.70
CA ARG A 346 31.21 12.50 -14.99
C ARG A 346 30.43 13.81 -14.81
N ASP A 347 29.24 13.92 -15.36
CA ASP A 347 28.39 15.11 -15.25
C ASP A 347 28.06 15.43 -13.78
N ALA A 348 27.81 14.41 -12.95
CA ALA A 348 27.61 14.57 -11.52
C ALA A 348 28.87 15.09 -10.81
N THR A 349 30.05 14.59 -11.17
CA THR A 349 31.34 15.04 -10.63
C THR A 349 31.68 16.46 -11.08
N ASP A 350 31.60 16.73 -12.38
CA ASP A 350 32.01 17.99 -13.01
C ASP A 350 31.06 19.14 -12.64
N GLY A 351 29.76 18.85 -12.47
CA GLY A 351 28.77 19.85 -12.06
C GLY A 351 28.90 20.33 -10.61
N GLY A 352 29.59 19.58 -9.74
CA GLY A 352 29.94 19.96 -8.36
C GLY A 352 28.77 20.09 -7.36
N GLY A 353 27.51 20.00 -7.81
CA GLY A 353 26.32 20.11 -6.96
C GLY A 353 25.83 18.83 -6.31
N VAL A 354 26.30 17.70 -6.81
CA VAL A 354 25.97 16.36 -6.30
C VAL A 354 27.23 15.52 -6.18
N ARG A 355 27.17 14.48 -5.35
CA ARG A 355 28.23 13.48 -5.21
C ARG A 355 27.62 12.10 -5.27
N VAL A 356 28.18 11.23 -6.12
CA VAL A 356 27.83 9.81 -6.13
C VAL A 356 28.30 9.17 -4.82
N VAL A 357 27.37 8.56 -4.09
CA VAL A 357 27.63 7.88 -2.81
C VAL A 357 27.49 6.37 -2.90
N GLY A 358 26.85 5.86 -3.96
CA GLY A 358 26.78 4.44 -4.20
C GLY A 358 26.22 4.10 -5.58
N GLU A 359 26.45 2.87 -5.99
CA GLU A 359 25.91 2.29 -7.22
C GLU A 359 25.39 0.89 -6.89
N GLN A 360 24.23 0.53 -7.41
CA GLN A 360 23.76 -0.85 -7.43
C GLN A 360 23.54 -1.28 -8.87
N ARG A 361 24.03 -2.48 -9.22
CA ARG A 361 23.87 -3.06 -10.56
C ARG A 361 22.92 -4.24 -10.51
N GLY A 362 22.02 -4.30 -11.47
CA GLY A 362 21.06 -5.39 -11.63
C GLY A 362 21.20 -6.08 -12.97
N ARG A 363 20.95 -7.40 -12.99
CA ARG A 363 20.89 -8.20 -14.21
C ARG A 363 19.77 -9.22 -14.10
N ARG A 364 18.94 -9.29 -15.14
CA ARG A 364 17.93 -10.33 -15.24
C ARG A 364 18.57 -11.67 -15.54
N MET A 365 18.15 -12.67 -14.80
CA MET A 365 18.53 -14.06 -15.02
C MET A 365 17.48 -14.70 -15.92
N PRO A 366 17.88 -15.37 -17.02
CA PRO A 366 16.93 -16.00 -17.93
C PRO A 366 16.01 -16.98 -17.19
N GLY A 367 14.71 -16.89 -17.43
CA GLY A 367 13.70 -17.82 -16.93
C GLY A 367 12.91 -18.48 -18.06
N PRO A 368 11.94 -19.35 -17.74
CA PRO A 368 11.09 -19.98 -18.75
C PRO A 368 10.31 -18.95 -19.58
N GLY A 369 10.26 -19.17 -20.91
CA GLY A 369 9.57 -18.28 -21.84
C GLY A 369 10.15 -16.87 -21.87
N ARG A 370 9.32 -15.86 -21.55
CA ARG A 370 9.71 -14.44 -21.50
C ARG A 370 9.91 -13.91 -20.06
N THR A 371 9.98 -14.81 -19.08
CA THR A 371 10.16 -14.45 -17.67
C THR A 371 11.62 -14.31 -17.32
N PHE A 372 11.89 -13.76 -16.15
CA PHE A 372 13.19 -13.86 -15.50
C PHE A 372 13.01 -14.53 -14.14
N ILE A 373 14.08 -15.14 -13.63
CA ILE A 373 14.08 -15.75 -12.29
C ILE A 373 14.75 -14.84 -11.27
N GLU A 374 14.36 -14.96 -10.01
CA GLU A 374 15.11 -14.45 -8.85
C GLU A 374 16.07 -15.51 -8.28
N HIS A 375 16.86 -15.18 -7.26
CA HIS A 375 17.98 -16.04 -6.81
C HIS A 375 17.56 -17.34 -6.13
N PHE A 376 16.37 -17.42 -5.55
CA PHE A 376 15.82 -18.69 -5.10
C PHE A 376 15.36 -19.58 -6.26
N GLY A 377 15.37 -19.08 -7.50
CA GLY A 377 15.12 -19.79 -8.75
C GLY A 377 13.63 -19.87 -9.15
N PHE A 378 12.83 -18.88 -8.78
CA PHE A 378 11.43 -18.75 -9.18
C PHE A 378 11.25 -17.65 -10.23
N ALA A 379 10.38 -17.89 -11.21
CA ALA A 379 9.95 -16.85 -12.14
C ALA A 379 9.27 -15.69 -11.40
N ASP A 380 9.75 -14.46 -11.62
CA ASP A 380 9.22 -13.23 -11.03
C ASP A 380 8.68 -12.27 -12.10
N GLY A 381 8.05 -11.17 -11.68
CA GLY A 381 7.43 -10.17 -12.55
C GLY A 381 6.06 -10.58 -13.09
N LEU A 382 5.50 -11.71 -12.65
CA LEU A 382 4.27 -12.31 -13.20
C LEU A 382 2.99 -11.56 -12.84
N SER A 383 2.77 -11.32 -11.54
CA SER A 383 1.55 -10.68 -11.03
C SER A 383 1.81 -9.20 -10.77
N GLN A 384 1.43 -8.38 -11.75
CA GLN A 384 1.40 -6.93 -11.67
C GLN A 384 -0.05 -6.46 -11.83
N PRO A 385 -0.50 -5.44 -11.07
CA PRO A 385 -1.74 -4.76 -11.40
C PRO A 385 -1.60 -4.10 -12.78
N ARG A 386 -2.74 -3.90 -13.43
CA ARG A 386 -2.87 -3.14 -14.68
C ARG A 386 -3.48 -1.79 -14.37
N ILE A 387 -3.02 -0.76 -15.05
CA ILE A 387 -3.54 0.59 -14.89
C ILE A 387 -4.64 0.78 -15.94
N ALA A 388 -5.83 1.23 -15.54
CA ALA A 388 -6.93 1.48 -16.46
C ALA A 388 -6.50 2.46 -17.55
N GLY A 389 -6.65 2.07 -18.82
CA GLY A 389 -6.20 2.87 -19.97
C GLY A 389 -4.72 2.71 -20.34
N TYR A 390 -3.91 1.96 -19.57
CA TYR A 390 -2.47 1.83 -19.80
C TYR A 390 -1.94 0.40 -19.65
N GLY A 391 -0.91 0.07 -20.43
CA GLY A 391 -0.25 -1.24 -20.42
C GLY A 391 -0.81 -2.21 -21.47
N ARG A 392 -0.40 -3.48 -21.39
CA ARG A 392 -0.87 -4.56 -22.29
C ARG A 392 -2.00 -5.34 -21.62
N ASP A 393 -2.86 -5.93 -22.44
CA ASP A 393 -3.84 -6.91 -21.97
C ASP A 393 -3.16 -8.07 -21.23
N GLY A 394 -3.80 -8.52 -20.16
CA GLY A 394 -3.27 -9.56 -19.29
C GLY A 394 -4.22 -9.89 -18.15
N SER A 395 -3.87 -10.91 -17.36
CA SER A 395 -4.70 -11.42 -16.26
C SER A 395 -4.63 -10.61 -14.97
N GLY A 396 -3.84 -9.52 -14.96
CA GLY A 396 -3.71 -8.63 -13.80
C GLY A 396 -4.98 -7.81 -13.55
N GLU A 397 -5.23 -7.52 -12.28
CA GLU A 397 -6.36 -6.70 -11.85
C GLU A 397 -6.22 -5.27 -12.38
N VAL A 398 -7.30 -4.74 -12.97
CA VAL A 398 -7.33 -3.37 -13.49
C VAL A 398 -7.70 -2.41 -12.38
N LEU A 399 -6.82 -1.45 -12.13
CA LEU A 399 -6.95 -0.41 -11.12
C LEU A 399 -6.93 0.98 -11.79
N PRO A 400 -7.64 1.97 -11.22
CA PRO A 400 -7.57 3.34 -11.72
C PRO A 400 -6.15 3.91 -11.55
N PRO A 401 -5.74 4.88 -12.39
CA PRO A 401 -4.39 5.44 -12.34
C PRO A 401 -3.97 6.03 -10.99
N GLY A 402 -4.92 6.56 -10.20
CA GLY A 402 -4.64 7.15 -8.89
C GLY A 402 -4.03 6.19 -7.87
N GLU A 403 -4.16 4.87 -8.06
CA GLU A 403 -3.44 3.91 -7.20
C GLU A 403 -1.92 4.01 -7.32
N PHE A 404 -1.41 4.61 -8.39
CA PHE A 404 0.03 4.69 -8.67
C PHE A 404 0.51 6.09 -9.07
N VAL A 405 -0.39 6.96 -9.55
CA VAL A 405 -0.11 8.31 -10.03
C VAL A 405 -0.84 9.33 -9.16
N LEU A 406 -0.08 10.15 -8.45
CA LEU A 406 -0.60 11.20 -7.57
C LEU A 406 -1.36 12.28 -8.36
N GLY A 407 -2.43 12.81 -7.77
CA GLY A 407 -3.31 13.80 -8.38
C GLY A 407 -4.43 13.22 -9.24
N LEU A 408 -4.59 11.90 -9.31
CA LEU A 408 -5.65 11.21 -10.06
C LEU A 408 -6.58 10.40 -9.15
N PRO A 409 -7.81 10.06 -9.61
CA PRO A 409 -8.74 9.22 -8.86
C PRO A 409 -8.20 7.81 -8.61
N ASP A 410 -8.32 7.36 -7.36
CA ASP A 410 -7.90 6.06 -6.84
C ASP A 410 -9.08 5.06 -6.81
N VAL A 411 -8.92 3.84 -6.26
CA VAL A 411 -10.01 2.82 -6.20
C VAL A 411 -11.20 3.26 -5.36
N ASP A 412 -10.97 4.19 -4.45
CA ASP A 412 -12.01 4.78 -3.62
C ASP A 412 -12.76 5.92 -4.34
N GLY A 413 -12.25 6.35 -5.50
CA GLY A 413 -12.75 7.51 -6.23
C GLY A 413 -12.19 8.82 -5.70
N ASP A 414 -11.28 8.75 -4.72
CA ASP A 414 -10.60 9.90 -4.13
C ASP A 414 -9.37 10.29 -4.95
N ILE A 415 -8.98 11.56 -4.86
CA ILE A 415 -7.74 12.01 -5.49
C ILE A 415 -6.54 11.53 -4.67
N ALA A 416 -5.69 10.72 -5.27
CA ALA A 416 -4.46 10.25 -4.65
C ALA A 416 -3.56 11.43 -4.28
N GLY A 417 -3.17 11.53 -3.01
CA GLY A 417 -2.40 12.66 -2.51
C GLY A 417 -3.15 13.99 -2.54
N ARG A 418 -4.49 14.00 -2.44
CA ARG A 418 -5.34 15.22 -2.42
C ARG A 418 -4.78 16.34 -1.52
N ASP A 419 -4.28 15.97 -0.36
CA ASP A 419 -3.80 16.91 0.67
C ASP A 419 -2.29 17.19 0.59
N LEU A 420 -1.61 16.62 -0.41
CA LEU A 420 -0.17 16.83 -0.62
C LEU A 420 0.07 18.10 -1.46
N PRO A 421 1.27 18.72 -1.36
CA PRO A 421 1.65 19.85 -2.20
C PRO A 421 1.60 19.48 -3.68
N ALA A 422 0.55 19.89 -4.39
CA ALA A 422 0.30 19.46 -5.76
C ALA A 422 1.38 19.92 -6.76
N ALA A 423 2.00 21.08 -6.50
CA ALA A 423 3.11 21.59 -7.30
C ALA A 423 4.33 20.66 -7.32
N LEU A 424 4.49 19.84 -6.26
CA LEU A 424 5.57 18.88 -6.12
C LEU A 424 5.15 17.46 -6.55
N THR A 425 3.91 17.09 -6.28
CA THR A 425 3.49 15.67 -6.28
C THR A 425 2.62 15.26 -7.47
N ARG A 426 1.93 16.19 -8.13
CA ARG A 426 1.05 15.89 -9.27
C ARG A 426 1.79 15.10 -10.35
N ASN A 427 1.13 14.08 -10.91
CA ASN A 427 1.68 13.18 -11.93
C ASN A 427 2.92 12.39 -11.47
N GLY A 428 3.26 12.46 -10.18
CA GLY A 428 4.33 11.71 -9.57
C GLY A 428 3.88 10.38 -8.99
N SER A 429 4.82 9.65 -8.41
CA SER A 429 4.61 8.39 -7.70
C SER A 429 5.63 8.24 -6.58
N PHE A 430 5.28 7.62 -5.47
CA PHE A 430 6.27 7.22 -4.49
C PHE A 430 6.96 5.93 -4.93
N LEU A 431 8.28 5.90 -4.83
CA LEU A 431 9.12 4.74 -5.02
C LEU A 431 9.61 4.21 -3.68
N VAL A 432 9.33 2.94 -3.45
CA VAL A 432 9.95 2.13 -2.42
C VAL A 432 11.18 1.46 -3.02
N TYR A 433 12.36 1.75 -2.47
CA TYR A 433 13.61 1.11 -2.85
C TYR A 433 14.12 0.23 -1.72
N ARG A 434 14.35 -1.06 -1.96
CA ARG A 434 15.03 -1.95 -1.00
C ARG A 434 16.09 -2.80 -1.68
N LYS A 435 17.28 -2.87 -1.09
CA LYS A 435 18.30 -3.86 -1.42
C LYS A 435 18.10 -5.07 -0.52
N LEU A 436 17.59 -6.16 -1.09
CA LEU A 436 17.23 -7.37 -0.37
C LEU A 436 18.23 -8.48 -0.71
N GLU A 437 19.15 -8.78 0.20
CA GLU A 437 20.11 -9.89 0.07
C GLU A 437 19.39 -11.22 0.28
N GLN A 438 19.67 -12.24 -0.53
CA GLN A 438 19.03 -13.55 -0.48
C GLN A 438 20.05 -14.65 -0.16
N ASP A 439 19.80 -15.41 0.91
CA ASP A 439 20.62 -16.54 1.34
C ASP A 439 20.15 -17.83 0.64
N VAL A 440 20.63 -18.01 -0.60
CA VAL A 440 20.29 -19.16 -1.45
C VAL A 440 20.75 -20.49 -0.83
N PRO A 441 21.98 -20.62 -0.27
CA PRO A 441 22.40 -21.83 0.43
C PRO A 441 21.49 -22.18 1.61
N ALA A 442 21.16 -21.22 2.48
CA ALA A 442 20.27 -21.47 3.62
C ALA A 442 18.86 -21.87 3.16
N PHE A 443 18.34 -21.24 2.10
CA PHE A 443 17.07 -21.63 1.51
C PHE A 443 17.06 -23.08 1.04
N ARG A 444 18.09 -23.49 0.27
CA ARG A 444 18.21 -24.88 -0.23
C ARG A 444 18.28 -25.88 0.93
N ALA A 445 19.22 -25.68 1.85
CA ALA A 445 19.41 -26.55 3.00
C ALA A 445 18.13 -26.70 3.85
N MET A 446 17.40 -25.59 4.06
CA MET A 446 16.15 -25.61 4.81
C MET A 446 15.04 -26.38 4.06
N THR A 447 14.89 -26.17 2.75
CA THR A 447 13.89 -26.88 1.96
C THR A 447 14.18 -28.38 1.86
N GLU A 448 15.45 -28.77 1.76
CA GLU A 448 15.88 -30.17 1.77
C GLU A 448 15.61 -30.85 3.12
N ALA A 449 15.94 -30.18 4.23
CA ALA A 449 15.69 -30.70 5.57
C ALA A 449 14.19 -30.89 5.85
N ALA A 450 13.33 -30.07 5.25
CA ALA A 450 11.88 -30.14 5.40
C ALA A 450 11.19 -31.10 4.43
N ALA A 451 11.89 -31.69 3.45
CA ALA A 451 11.30 -32.39 2.31
C ALA A 451 10.46 -33.63 2.65
N GLY A 452 10.79 -34.35 3.73
CA GLY A 452 10.27 -35.70 4.02
C GLY A 452 8.75 -35.89 3.90
N PRO A 453 7.89 -35.03 4.48
CA PRO A 453 6.44 -35.16 4.42
C PRO A 453 5.78 -34.81 3.07
N PHE A 454 6.56 -34.36 2.08
CA PHE A 454 6.04 -33.74 0.85
C PHE A 454 6.41 -34.56 -0.39
N ALA A 455 5.42 -34.87 -1.22
CA ALA A 455 5.59 -35.74 -2.40
C ALA A 455 6.63 -35.19 -3.41
N ASP A 456 6.67 -33.87 -3.59
CA ASP A 456 7.63 -33.19 -4.47
C ASP A 456 8.94 -32.81 -3.75
N GLY A 457 9.18 -33.38 -2.56
CA GLY A 457 10.37 -33.16 -1.74
C GLY A 457 10.66 -31.67 -1.47
N ALA A 458 11.93 -31.28 -1.63
CA ALA A 458 12.39 -29.92 -1.39
C ALA A 458 11.73 -28.88 -2.31
N ASP A 459 11.45 -29.23 -3.56
CA ASP A 459 10.76 -28.34 -4.50
C ASP A 459 9.29 -28.14 -4.11
N GLY A 460 8.64 -29.17 -3.56
CA GLY A 460 7.30 -29.06 -2.97
C GLY A 460 7.26 -28.09 -1.79
N VAL A 461 8.25 -28.18 -0.90
CA VAL A 461 8.42 -27.23 0.20
C VAL A 461 8.61 -25.82 -0.35
N ALA A 462 9.61 -25.63 -1.23
CA ALA A 462 9.95 -24.33 -1.80
C ALA A 462 8.74 -23.68 -2.52
N ALA A 463 8.00 -24.46 -3.31
CA ALA A 463 6.78 -24.02 -3.97
C ALA A 463 5.67 -23.65 -2.98
N GLY A 464 5.56 -24.36 -1.86
CA GLY A 464 4.65 -24.03 -0.77
C GLY A 464 5.02 -22.74 -0.04
N LEU A 465 6.31 -22.45 0.15
CA LEU A 465 6.77 -21.19 0.75
C LEU A 465 6.43 -19.99 -0.14
N VAL A 466 6.68 -20.11 -1.45
CA VAL A 466 6.42 -19.04 -2.42
C VAL A 466 4.94 -18.93 -2.77
N GLY A 467 4.25 -20.07 -2.90
CA GLY A 467 2.88 -20.20 -3.44
C GLY A 467 2.83 -20.34 -4.97
N ARG A 468 3.98 -20.62 -5.61
CA ARG A 468 4.15 -20.88 -7.04
C ARG A 468 5.19 -21.97 -7.27
N ARG A 469 5.08 -22.67 -8.39
CA ARG A 469 6.17 -23.51 -8.92
C ARG A 469 7.28 -22.60 -9.50
N ARG A 470 8.47 -23.17 -9.74
CA ARG A 470 9.62 -22.42 -10.28
C ARG A 470 9.36 -21.77 -11.64
N ASP A 471 8.54 -22.39 -12.47
CA ASP A 471 8.10 -21.86 -13.76
C ASP A 471 7.08 -20.71 -13.66
N GLY A 472 6.64 -20.37 -12.45
CA GLY A 472 5.68 -19.33 -12.19
C GLY A 472 4.23 -19.80 -12.11
N ALA A 473 3.91 -21.06 -12.38
CA ALA A 473 2.56 -21.58 -12.24
C ALA A 473 2.06 -21.43 -10.79
N MET A 474 0.83 -20.94 -10.62
CA MET A 474 0.23 -20.83 -9.29
C MET A 474 0.03 -22.20 -8.66
N LEU A 475 0.35 -22.32 -7.37
CA LEU A 475 0.02 -23.51 -6.61
C LEU A 475 -1.50 -23.55 -6.33
N SER A 476 -2.12 -24.70 -6.48
CA SER A 476 -3.55 -24.90 -6.21
C SER A 476 -3.77 -26.24 -5.47
N PRO A 477 -4.23 -26.23 -4.21
CA PRO A 477 -4.46 -25.03 -3.38
C PRO A 477 -3.15 -24.33 -2.99
N CYS A 478 -3.18 -23.00 -2.89
CA CYS A 478 -2.05 -22.20 -2.38
C CYS A 478 -2.13 -22.07 -0.85
N PRO A 479 -1.10 -22.46 -0.08
CA PRO A 479 -1.09 -22.30 1.37
C PRO A 479 -1.33 -20.85 1.80
N ALA A 480 -2.07 -20.66 2.89
CA ALA A 480 -2.45 -19.31 3.37
C ALA A 480 -1.23 -18.46 3.78
N GLY A 481 -0.17 -19.09 4.30
CA GLY A 481 1.05 -18.39 4.70
C GLY A 481 2.04 -18.16 3.54
N SER A 482 1.75 -18.63 2.32
CA SER A 482 2.67 -18.48 1.19
C SER A 482 2.87 -17.03 0.81
N HIS A 483 4.08 -16.69 0.37
CA HIS A 483 4.47 -15.32 0.08
C HIS A 483 3.53 -14.60 -0.88
N VAL A 484 3.23 -15.21 -2.03
CA VAL A 484 2.34 -14.56 -3.03
C VAL A 484 0.91 -14.40 -2.54
N ARG A 485 0.45 -15.22 -1.58
CA ARG A 485 -0.90 -15.13 -1.00
C ARG A 485 -0.95 -14.10 0.12
N ARG A 486 0.13 -13.90 0.86
CA ARG A 486 0.24 -12.82 1.84
C ARG A 486 0.41 -11.46 1.16
N ALA A 487 1.32 -11.38 0.19
CA ALA A 487 1.59 -10.13 -0.55
C ALA A 487 0.43 -9.69 -1.47
N ASN A 488 -0.42 -10.62 -1.90
CA ASN A 488 -1.65 -10.34 -2.64
C ASN A 488 -2.73 -11.38 -2.27
N PRO A 489 -3.56 -11.09 -1.25
CA PRO A 489 -4.58 -12.03 -0.76
C PRO A 489 -5.72 -12.33 -1.72
N ARG A 490 -5.91 -11.50 -2.75
CA ARG A 490 -7.00 -11.58 -3.72
C ARG A 490 -8.36 -11.57 -3.01
N ASP A 491 -9.12 -12.65 -3.13
CA ASP A 491 -10.43 -12.89 -2.52
C ASP A 491 -10.32 -13.67 -1.19
N SER A 492 -9.11 -13.89 -0.66
CA SER A 492 -8.91 -14.68 0.56
C SER A 492 -9.28 -13.95 1.86
N LEU A 493 -9.46 -12.63 1.84
CA LEU A 493 -9.76 -11.83 3.03
C LEU A 493 -11.25 -11.56 3.19
N PRO A 494 -11.75 -11.40 4.44
CA PRO A 494 -13.08 -10.88 4.70
C PRO A 494 -13.24 -9.49 4.06
N GLY A 495 -14.21 -9.30 3.16
CA GLY A 495 -14.35 -8.08 2.34
C GLY A 495 -13.89 -8.24 0.88
N GLY A 496 -13.35 -9.41 0.53
CA GLY A 496 -13.10 -9.82 -0.86
C GLY A 496 -12.00 -9.01 -1.54
N ARG A 497 -12.07 -8.95 -2.88
CA ARG A 497 -11.03 -8.33 -3.71
C ARG A 497 -10.91 -6.82 -3.52
N GLU A 498 -11.99 -6.14 -3.14
CA GLU A 498 -12.00 -4.68 -3.01
C GLU A 498 -11.00 -4.17 -1.97
N LEU A 499 -10.87 -4.88 -0.84
CA LEU A 499 -9.85 -4.55 0.15
C LEU A 499 -8.45 -4.74 -0.42
N THR A 500 -8.22 -5.86 -1.10
CA THR A 500 -6.91 -6.17 -1.69
C THR A 500 -6.47 -5.09 -2.69
N ARG A 501 -7.40 -4.57 -3.49
CA ARG A 501 -7.13 -3.57 -4.55
C ARG A 501 -6.41 -2.32 -4.04
N ARG A 502 -6.76 -1.83 -2.84
CA ARG A 502 -6.18 -0.62 -2.20
C ARG A 502 -4.70 -0.74 -1.84
N HIS A 503 -4.20 -1.98 -1.76
CA HIS A 503 -2.87 -2.29 -1.25
C HIS A 503 -1.93 -2.82 -2.34
N LEU A 504 -2.41 -2.94 -3.58
CA LEU A 504 -1.58 -3.42 -4.69
C LEU A 504 -0.54 -2.38 -5.08
N MET A 505 0.64 -2.85 -5.49
CA MET A 505 1.77 -2.01 -5.90
C MET A 505 2.34 -2.48 -7.25
N LEU A 506 2.94 -1.57 -8.00
CA LEU A 506 3.66 -1.91 -9.24
C LEU A 506 5.11 -2.24 -8.91
N ARG A 507 5.51 -3.50 -9.07
CA ARG A 507 6.90 -3.94 -8.79
C ARG A 507 7.76 -3.82 -10.04
N ARG A 508 8.92 -3.19 -9.90
CA ARG A 508 9.90 -2.94 -10.99
C ARG A 508 11.31 -3.46 -10.65
N GLY A 509 11.40 -4.36 -9.67
CA GLY A 509 12.68 -4.87 -9.18
C GLY A 509 13.46 -5.69 -10.19
N ILE A 510 14.75 -5.89 -9.89
CA ILE A 510 15.69 -6.65 -10.71
C ILE A 510 16.71 -7.38 -9.81
N PRO A 511 17.12 -8.62 -10.13
CA PRO A 511 18.14 -9.31 -9.36
C PRO A 511 19.51 -8.60 -9.44
N TYR A 512 20.31 -8.69 -8.38
CA TYR A 512 21.71 -8.26 -8.34
C TYR A 512 22.63 -9.40 -7.89
N GLY A 513 23.91 -9.29 -8.23
CA GLY A 513 24.91 -10.30 -7.90
C GLY A 513 24.86 -11.54 -8.82
N PRO A 514 25.87 -12.41 -8.74
CA PRO A 514 26.01 -13.57 -9.61
C PRO A 514 24.99 -14.67 -9.23
N TYR A 515 24.42 -15.29 -10.27
CA TYR A 515 23.53 -16.43 -10.11
C TYR A 515 24.29 -17.62 -9.52
N LEU A 516 23.69 -18.29 -8.54
CA LEU A 516 24.19 -19.54 -7.98
C LEU A 516 23.41 -20.72 -8.60
N PRO A 517 23.98 -21.52 -9.52
CA PRO A 517 23.26 -22.61 -10.16
C PRO A 517 22.74 -23.66 -9.16
N PRO A 518 21.65 -24.39 -9.48
CA PRO A 518 21.19 -25.51 -8.66
C PRO A 518 22.30 -26.54 -8.45
N GLY A 519 22.43 -27.07 -7.23
CA GLY A 519 23.46 -28.05 -6.87
C GLY A 519 24.88 -27.49 -6.65
N ALA A 520 25.13 -26.21 -6.98
CA ALA A 520 26.40 -25.57 -6.65
C ALA A 520 26.53 -25.32 -5.14
N SER A 521 27.75 -25.47 -4.62
CA SER A 521 28.12 -25.10 -3.25
C SER A 521 28.08 -23.58 -3.07
N ASP A 522 27.96 -23.12 -1.82
CA ASP A 522 28.08 -21.69 -1.50
C ASP A 522 29.44 -21.14 -1.97
N ASP A 523 29.38 -20.04 -2.72
CA ASP A 523 30.53 -19.33 -3.27
C ASP A 523 30.86 -18.04 -2.49
N GLY A 524 30.11 -17.75 -1.42
CA GLY A 524 30.29 -16.59 -0.55
C GLY A 524 29.96 -15.24 -1.20
N GLN A 525 29.37 -15.23 -2.40
CA GLN A 525 29.09 -13.98 -3.11
C GLN A 525 27.74 -13.37 -2.71
N GLU A 526 27.71 -12.04 -2.57
CA GLU A 526 26.48 -11.30 -2.28
C GLU A 526 25.54 -11.33 -3.50
N ARG A 527 24.27 -11.66 -3.25
CA ARG A 527 23.23 -11.77 -4.27
C ARG A 527 21.87 -11.44 -3.69
N GLY A 528 20.95 -11.01 -4.54
CA GLY A 528 19.59 -10.78 -4.12
C GLY A 528 18.77 -9.97 -5.10
N LEU A 529 17.83 -9.19 -4.58
CA LEU A 529 16.88 -8.40 -5.34
C LEU A 529 17.01 -6.90 -5.01
N LEU A 530 17.17 -6.08 -6.04
CA LEU A 530 16.87 -4.65 -5.94
C LEU A 530 15.35 -4.52 -6.09
N PHE A 531 14.64 -4.53 -4.97
CA PHE A 531 13.19 -4.40 -4.94
C PHE A 531 12.82 -2.94 -5.17
N LEU A 532 12.00 -2.71 -6.19
CA LEU A 532 11.40 -1.41 -6.50
C LEU A 532 9.89 -1.59 -6.53
N ALA A 533 9.15 -0.73 -5.82
CA ALA A 533 7.70 -0.66 -5.93
C ALA A 533 7.22 0.78 -6.08
N LEU A 534 6.26 0.99 -6.97
CA LEU A 534 5.62 2.29 -7.21
C LEU A 534 4.20 2.27 -6.64
N VAL A 535 3.89 3.31 -5.86
CA VAL A 535 2.67 3.43 -5.06
C VAL A 535 2.20 4.89 -5.03
N GLY A 536 0.88 5.10 -5.00
CA GLY A 536 0.28 6.41 -4.73
C GLY A 536 0.23 6.75 -3.24
N ASP A 537 0.39 5.76 -2.36
CA ASP A 537 0.30 5.92 -0.91
C ASP A 537 1.21 4.89 -0.19
N LEU A 538 2.29 5.36 0.45
CA LEU A 538 3.26 4.51 1.13
C LEU A 538 2.64 3.71 2.27
N GLY A 539 1.86 4.37 3.11
CA GLY A 539 1.23 3.80 4.29
C GLY A 539 0.16 2.78 3.92
N ARG A 540 -0.73 3.13 2.98
CA ARG A 540 -1.81 2.26 2.52
C ARG A 540 -1.32 1.07 1.70
N GLN A 541 -0.26 1.20 0.90
CA GLN A 541 0.17 0.12 0.00
C GLN A 541 1.35 -0.67 0.55
N PHE A 542 2.55 -0.10 0.52
CA PHE A 542 3.76 -0.84 0.85
C PHE A 542 3.86 -1.17 2.33
N GLU A 543 3.74 -0.18 3.22
CA GLU A 543 3.90 -0.42 4.65
C GLU A 543 2.80 -1.34 5.17
N PHE A 544 1.55 -1.12 4.76
CA PHE A 544 0.44 -2.01 5.12
C PHE A 544 0.68 -3.47 4.71
N ALA A 545 1.06 -3.71 3.45
CA ALA A 545 1.37 -5.07 3.00
C ALA A 545 2.54 -5.67 3.80
N GLN A 546 3.55 -4.86 4.12
CA GLN A 546 4.73 -5.29 4.88
C GLN A 546 4.42 -5.60 6.35
N THR A 547 3.61 -4.79 7.03
CA THR A 547 3.33 -4.93 8.47
C THR A 547 2.10 -5.79 8.76
N GLU A 548 0.99 -5.54 8.05
CA GLU A 548 -0.30 -6.16 8.36
C GLU A 548 -0.50 -7.50 7.66
N TRP A 549 0.13 -7.71 6.49
CA TRP A 549 -0.02 -8.96 5.75
C TRP A 549 1.19 -9.86 5.84
N LEU A 550 2.39 -9.34 5.60
CA LEU A 550 3.61 -10.13 5.62
C LEU A 550 4.10 -10.39 7.05
N SER A 551 3.96 -9.42 7.96
CA SER A 551 4.45 -9.58 9.35
C SER A 551 3.38 -10.07 10.34
N ASP A 552 2.11 -10.17 9.93
CA ASP A 552 1.02 -10.69 10.76
C ASP A 552 0.14 -11.72 10.06
N GLY A 553 -0.02 -12.89 10.67
CA GLY A 553 -0.77 -14.02 10.11
C GLY A 553 -2.26 -14.00 10.50
N ASN A 554 -2.66 -13.09 11.40
CA ASN A 554 -3.97 -13.11 12.02
C ASN A 554 -5.11 -12.97 11.00
N VAL A 555 -4.97 -12.05 10.03
CA VAL A 555 -5.98 -11.84 8.96
C VAL A 555 -6.14 -13.05 8.04
N PHE A 556 -5.17 -13.96 8.03
CA PHE A 556 -5.19 -15.23 7.27
C PHE A 556 -5.62 -16.44 8.13
N GLY A 557 -6.04 -16.22 9.38
CA GLY A 557 -6.36 -17.29 10.33
C GLY A 557 -5.13 -18.08 10.79
N ARG A 558 -3.94 -17.47 10.77
CA ARG A 558 -2.65 -18.10 11.09
C ARG A 558 -2.00 -17.58 12.37
N GLY A 559 -2.70 -16.76 13.13
CA GLY A 559 -2.19 -16.19 14.38
C GLY A 559 -0.87 -15.45 14.17
N ALA A 560 0.15 -15.81 14.94
CA ALA A 560 1.46 -15.13 14.91
C ALA A 560 2.42 -15.60 13.79
N GLU A 561 1.95 -16.36 12.79
CA GLU A 561 2.77 -16.73 11.63
C GLU A 561 3.20 -15.48 10.83
N GLN A 562 4.47 -15.43 10.46
CA GLN A 562 5.08 -14.38 9.64
C GLN A 562 5.51 -14.94 8.29
N ASP A 563 5.53 -14.09 7.27
CA ASP A 563 6.06 -14.44 5.97
C ASP A 563 7.55 -14.80 6.10
N VAL A 564 7.90 -15.96 5.56
CA VAL A 564 9.22 -16.56 5.73
C VAL A 564 10.34 -15.79 5.01
N PHE A 565 10.00 -14.91 4.07
CA PHE A 565 10.95 -14.09 3.34
C PHE A 565 11.08 -12.69 3.92
N THR A 566 10.21 -12.23 4.81
CA THR A 566 10.34 -10.89 5.43
C THR A 566 10.68 -10.92 6.92
N THR A 567 10.40 -12.03 7.60
CA THR A 567 10.69 -12.23 9.03
C THR A 567 12.19 -12.31 9.35
N ALA A 568 12.60 -11.87 10.54
CA ALA A 568 13.94 -12.09 11.10
C ALA A 568 14.27 -13.57 11.43
N GLY A 569 13.30 -14.48 11.29
CA GLY A 569 13.38 -15.85 11.77
C GLY A 569 12.70 -16.04 13.13
N GLY A 570 12.80 -17.24 13.70
CA GLY A 570 12.30 -17.57 15.03
C GLY A 570 10.87 -18.14 15.07
N PRO A 571 10.20 -18.17 16.25
CA PRO A 571 9.00 -18.99 16.45
C PRO A 571 7.79 -18.66 15.56
N GLY A 572 7.71 -17.42 15.07
CA GLY A 572 6.67 -16.98 14.13
C GLY A 572 7.05 -17.20 12.66
N ALA A 573 8.32 -17.43 12.36
CA ALA A 573 8.83 -17.66 11.02
C ALA A 573 8.57 -19.11 10.59
N ARG A 574 7.30 -19.43 10.35
CA ARG A 574 6.87 -20.76 9.97
C ARG A 574 5.63 -20.70 9.12
N ILE A 575 5.39 -21.77 8.39
CA ILE A 575 4.22 -21.94 7.54
C ILE A 575 3.73 -23.38 7.61
N LEU A 576 2.42 -23.56 7.74
CA LEU A 576 1.79 -24.87 7.62
C LEU A 576 1.64 -25.23 6.14
N LEU A 577 2.31 -26.28 5.71
CA LEU A 577 2.18 -26.83 4.37
C LEU A 577 1.36 -28.13 4.40
N THR A 578 0.58 -28.34 3.34
CA THR A 578 -0.17 -29.57 3.13
C THR A 578 0.78 -30.67 2.66
N GLY A 579 1.02 -31.66 3.51
CA GLY A 579 1.79 -32.87 3.25
C GLY A 579 1.04 -34.09 3.81
N SER A 580 1.66 -35.27 3.79
CA SER A 580 1.11 -36.47 4.43
C SER A 580 2.12 -37.06 5.43
N PRO A 581 2.03 -36.68 6.73
CA PRO A 581 1.07 -35.74 7.34
C PRO A 581 1.38 -34.25 7.03
N PRO A 582 0.43 -33.32 7.21
CA PRO A 582 0.71 -31.89 7.16
C PRO A 582 1.77 -31.50 8.18
N ALA A 583 2.68 -30.60 7.80
CA ALA A 583 3.82 -30.23 8.64
C ALA A 583 4.09 -28.73 8.60
N TYR A 584 4.58 -28.20 9.74
CA TYR A 584 5.13 -26.86 9.79
C TYR A 584 6.55 -26.85 9.26
N VAL A 585 6.81 -25.96 8.31
CA VAL A 585 8.18 -25.64 7.89
C VAL A 585 8.61 -24.41 8.67
N ASN A 586 9.68 -24.55 9.45
CA ASN A 586 10.22 -23.49 10.30
C ASN A 586 11.46 -22.89 9.64
N VAL A 587 11.61 -21.57 9.79
CA VAL A 587 12.74 -20.82 9.25
C VAL A 587 13.55 -20.28 10.42
N PRO A 588 14.71 -20.91 10.74
CA PRO A 588 15.45 -20.63 11.96
C PRO A 588 16.14 -19.27 11.94
N GLY A 589 16.49 -18.76 10.75
CA GLY A 589 17.15 -17.49 10.53
C GLY A 589 16.68 -16.82 9.23
N PRO A 590 17.06 -15.58 8.98
CA PRO A 590 16.54 -14.81 7.87
C PRO A 590 16.99 -15.35 6.50
N LEU A 591 16.04 -15.67 5.62
CA LEU A 591 16.34 -16.07 4.22
C LEU A 591 16.62 -14.86 3.32
N VAL A 592 15.99 -13.74 3.62
CA VAL A 592 16.20 -12.46 2.93
C VAL A 592 16.55 -11.42 3.97
N THR A 593 17.51 -10.54 3.69
CA THR A 593 17.91 -9.47 4.60
C THR A 593 17.94 -8.12 3.89
N CYS A 594 17.21 -7.14 4.43
CA CYS A 594 17.30 -5.76 3.96
C CYS A 594 18.68 -5.19 4.30
N ARG A 595 19.45 -4.83 3.27
CA ARG A 595 20.79 -4.23 3.38
C ARG A 595 20.78 -2.73 3.19
N GLY A 596 19.62 -2.14 2.94
CA GLY A 596 19.49 -0.71 2.67
C GLY A 596 18.23 -0.42 1.89
N GLY A 597 17.72 0.80 2.03
CA GLY A 597 16.56 1.26 1.29
C GLY A 597 16.22 2.70 1.63
N GLU A 598 15.34 3.28 0.82
CA GLU A 598 14.79 4.61 1.06
C GLU A 598 13.46 4.77 0.32
N TYR A 599 12.65 5.71 0.79
CA TYR A 599 11.49 6.20 0.04
C TYR A 599 11.89 7.41 -0.82
N PHE A 600 11.55 7.36 -2.10
CA PHE A 600 11.77 8.45 -3.05
C PHE A 600 10.43 8.91 -3.63
N LEU A 601 10.33 10.19 -3.97
CA LEU A 601 9.31 10.71 -4.88
C LEU A 601 9.88 10.68 -6.30
N LEU A 602 9.19 10.03 -7.23
CA LEU A 602 9.37 10.26 -8.66
C LEU A 602 8.43 11.41 -9.04
N PRO A 603 8.91 12.65 -9.13
CA PRO A 603 8.05 13.77 -9.49
C PRO A 603 7.54 13.61 -10.94
N GLY A 604 6.38 14.20 -11.23
CA GLY A 604 5.96 14.46 -12.60
C GLY A 604 6.97 15.36 -13.32
N LEU A 605 6.99 15.36 -14.66
CA LEU A 605 8.03 16.08 -15.39
C LEU A 605 7.94 17.60 -15.23
N GLU A 606 6.74 18.18 -15.14
CA GLU A 606 6.53 19.58 -14.78
C GLU A 606 7.15 19.91 -13.41
N ALA A 607 6.84 19.13 -12.37
CA ALA A 607 7.40 19.31 -11.04
C ALA A 607 8.94 19.16 -11.05
N LEU A 608 9.47 18.20 -11.82
CA LEU A 608 10.91 18.01 -11.98
C LEU A 608 11.58 19.23 -12.63
N ARG A 609 10.96 19.83 -13.66
CA ARG A 609 11.43 21.08 -14.27
C ARG A 609 11.39 22.23 -13.27
N ALA A 610 10.33 22.37 -12.48
CA ALA A 610 10.21 23.39 -11.44
C ALA A 610 11.28 23.24 -10.35
N LEU A 611 11.58 22.01 -9.93
CA LEU A 611 12.66 21.70 -8.98
C LEU A 611 14.04 22.07 -9.55
N SER A 612 14.22 22.02 -10.87
CA SER A 612 15.48 22.39 -11.54
C SER A 612 15.66 23.89 -11.82
N ALA A 613 14.58 24.69 -11.76
CA ALA A 613 14.64 26.13 -12.02
C ALA A 613 15.51 26.85 -10.98
N GLU A 614 16.07 28.02 -11.30
CA GLU A 614 16.77 28.82 -10.27
C GLU A 614 15.77 29.43 -9.28
N LEU A 615 16.12 29.50 -7.99
CA LEU A 615 15.32 30.21 -6.99
C LEU A 615 15.61 31.68 -7.22
N SER A 616 14.60 32.45 -7.63
CA SER A 616 14.71 33.91 -7.70
C SER A 616 15.10 34.43 -6.31
N ALA A 617 16.19 35.18 -6.23
CA ALA A 617 16.53 35.89 -5.00
C ALA A 617 15.35 36.81 -4.63
N GLU A 618 14.84 36.70 -3.40
CA GLU A 618 13.90 37.70 -2.92
C GLU A 618 14.51 39.10 -3.09
N PRO A 619 13.75 40.10 -3.58
CA PRO A 619 14.24 41.46 -3.62
C PRO A 619 14.53 41.91 -2.18
N GLY A 620 15.81 42.08 -1.87
CA GLY A 620 16.28 42.37 -0.52
C GLY A 620 15.51 43.52 0.13
N ALA A 621 15.22 43.33 1.41
CA ALA A 621 14.88 44.42 2.32
C ALA A 621 15.96 45.50 2.17
N ARG A 622 15.61 46.57 1.47
CA ARG A 622 16.44 47.78 1.40
C ARG A 622 16.50 48.34 2.82
N CYS A 623 17.63 48.15 3.50
CA CYS A 623 18.04 49.08 4.54
C CYS A 623 18.22 50.44 3.87
N SER A 624 17.28 51.35 4.12
CA SER A 624 17.46 52.78 3.86
C SER A 624 18.42 53.35 4.91
N PRO A 625 19.23 54.38 4.54
CA PRO A 625 20.46 54.77 5.22
C PRO A 625 20.30 55.30 6.64
#